data_AF-A0A229VUF8-F1
#
_entry.id   AF-A0A229VUF8-F1
#
_cell.length_a   1.000
_cell.length_b   1.000
_cell.length_c   1.000
_cell.angle_alpha   90.00
_cell.angle_beta   90.00
_cell.angle_gamma   90.00
#
_symmetry.space_group_name_H-M   'P 1'
#
loop_
_entity.id
_entity.type
_entity.pdbx_description
1 polymer ?
#
loop_
_entity_poly.entity_id
_entity_poly.type
_entity_poly.pdbx_seq_one_letter_code
_entity_poly.pdbx_strand_id
1 'polypeptide(L)'
;ELSKSNYEKYTDIDIRIRDGFARGDISVQTFSDILRFNVLKNNGGTWVDATLYFSAPYDLTLRLSDKSFESMNCVTTPNFLKYKGASSTWTGFFIAARKNSLFVTAMDSIFKEYFLKYGKYPIYLFIDAVFMICLRQGLDNNVLNCIHKNPGYLFELTSLLGEPFRQAYLSRLANTPQKMSWFYDASGTCEDSVYDRVFREDM
;
A
#
# COMPACT_ATOMS: atom_id res chain seq x y z
N GLU A 1 -6.65 12.99 6.47
CA GLU A 1 -6.07 11.74 7.00
C GLU A 1 -7.17 10.89 7.63
N LEU A 2 -7.11 9.57 7.45
CA LEU A 2 -8.00 8.62 8.11
C LEU A 2 -7.42 8.21 9.47
N SER A 3 -8.27 8.11 10.47
CA SER A 3 -7.92 7.69 11.82
C SER A 3 -9.04 6.86 12.43
N LYS A 4 -8.76 6.24 13.59
CA LYS A 4 -9.75 5.47 14.35
C LYS A 4 -11.01 6.27 14.69
N SER A 5 -10.92 7.60 14.81
CA SER A 5 -12.05 8.46 15.22
C SER A 5 -12.87 9.00 14.05
N ASN A 6 -12.40 8.87 12.80
CA ASN A 6 -13.07 9.48 11.65
C ASN A 6 -13.35 8.54 10.48
N TYR A 7 -12.76 7.34 10.42
CA TYR A 7 -12.84 6.50 9.22
C TYR A 7 -14.27 6.12 8.84
N GLU A 8 -15.16 5.99 9.84
CA GLU A 8 -16.58 5.67 9.66
C GLU A 8 -17.34 6.68 8.79
N LYS A 9 -16.83 7.93 8.68
CA LYS A 9 -17.41 8.96 7.81
C LYS A 9 -17.16 8.70 6.31
N TYR A 10 -16.23 7.82 5.98
CA TYR A 10 -15.73 7.61 4.62
C TYR A 10 -16.00 6.20 4.09
N THR A 11 -16.62 5.34 4.89
CA THR A 11 -16.80 3.92 4.61
C THR A 11 -18.24 3.49 4.77
N ASP A 12 -18.66 2.54 3.94
CA ASP A 12 -19.94 1.84 4.00
C ASP A 12 -19.74 0.33 4.25
N ILE A 13 -18.62 -0.05 4.91
CA ILE A 13 -18.31 -1.44 5.25
C ILE A 13 -19.48 -2.08 6.00
N ASP A 14 -19.82 -3.31 5.58
CA ASP A 14 -20.85 -4.14 6.19
C ASP A 14 -20.62 -4.28 7.70
N ILE A 15 -21.68 -4.05 8.50
CA ILE A 15 -21.61 -4.12 9.95
C ILE A 15 -21.04 -5.45 10.46
N ARG A 16 -21.29 -6.57 9.75
CA ARG A 16 -20.76 -7.88 10.13
C ARG A 16 -19.24 -7.95 10.08
N ILE A 17 -18.61 -7.19 9.17
CA ILE A 17 -17.14 -7.06 9.09
C ILE A 17 -16.63 -6.21 10.25
N ARG A 18 -17.31 -5.10 10.58
CA ARG A 18 -16.96 -4.27 11.75
C ARG A 18 -17.05 -5.07 13.04
N ASP A 19 -18.11 -5.85 13.19
CA ASP A 19 -18.29 -6.75 14.34
C ASP A 19 -17.22 -7.84 14.37
N GLY A 20 -16.87 -8.41 13.20
CA GLY A 20 -15.76 -9.37 13.07
C GLY A 20 -14.42 -8.78 13.51
N PHE A 21 -14.13 -7.54 13.11
CA PHE A 21 -12.94 -6.83 13.58
C PHE A 21 -12.97 -6.58 15.10
N ALA A 22 -14.11 -6.12 15.64
CA ALA A 22 -14.26 -5.87 17.07
C ALA A 22 -14.10 -7.14 17.94
N ARG A 23 -14.51 -8.31 17.42
CA ARG A 23 -14.32 -9.61 18.08
C ARG A 23 -12.93 -10.22 17.92
N GLY A 24 -12.09 -9.64 17.06
CA GLY A 24 -10.75 -10.17 16.75
C GLY A 24 -10.72 -11.25 15.66
N ASP A 25 -11.82 -11.49 14.95
CA ASP A 25 -11.88 -12.41 13.79
C ASP A 25 -11.08 -11.88 12.58
N ILE A 26 -10.87 -10.56 12.55
CA ILE A 26 -10.12 -9.83 11.52
C ILE A 26 -8.94 -9.12 12.20
N SER A 27 -7.73 -9.34 11.70
CA SER A 27 -6.56 -8.60 12.18
C SER A 27 -6.64 -7.12 11.80
N VAL A 28 -5.92 -6.24 12.51
CA VAL A 28 -5.85 -4.80 12.15
C VAL A 28 -5.27 -4.58 10.75
N GLN A 29 -4.32 -5.42 10.33
CA GLN A 29 -3.71 -5.35 9.01
C GLN A 29 -4.74 -5.71 7.94
N THR A 30 -5.46 -6.81 8.11
CA THR A 30 -6.51 -7.21 7.17
C THR A 30 -7.68 -6.24 7.16
N PHE A 31 -8.06 -5.69 8.32
CA PHE A 31 -9.09 -4.65 8.38
C PHE A 31 -8.65 -3.38 7.64
N SER A 32 -7.37 -3.00 7.73
CA SER A 32 -6.82 -1.90 6.93
C SER A 32 -6.90 -2.18 5.43
N ASP A 33 -6.71 -3.43 4.98
CA ASP A 33 -6.88 -3.80 3.57
C ASP A 33 -8.34 -3.65 3.11
N ILE A 34 -9.30 -4.11 3.92
CA ILE A 34 -10.74 -3.94 3.64
C ILE A 34 -11.09 -2.45 3.56
N LEU A 35 -10.69 -1.68 4.58
CA LEU A 35 -10.96 -0.25 4.67
C LEU A 35 -10.41 0.51 3.47
N ARG A 36 -9.21 0.14 3.02
CA ARG A 36 -8.56 0.76 1.87
C ARG A 36 -9.41 0.69 0.61
N PHE A 37 -9.85 -0.50 0.21
CA PHE A 37 -10.64 -0.63 -1.02
C PHE A 37 -12.04 -0.06 -0.88
N ASN A 38 -12.65 -0.17 0.30
CA ASN A 38 -13.97 0.40 0.53
C ASN A 38 -13.95 1.94 0.45
N VAL A 39 -12.99 2.58 1.10
CA VAL A 39 -12.85 4.05 1.06
C VAL A 39 -12.52 4.52 -0.35
N LEU A 40 -11.61 3.85 -1.06
CA LEU A 40 -11.27 4.20 -2.44
C LEU A 40 -12.44 4.01 -3.40
N LYS A 41 -13.24 2.96 -3.22
CA LYS A 41 -14.50 2.77 -3.95
C LYS A 41 -15.43 3.97 -3.73
N ASN A 42 -15.63 4.38 -2.47
CA ASN A 42 -16.59 5.43 -2.11
C ASN A 42 -16.16 6.85 -2.48
N ASN A 43 -14.85 7.12 -2.44
CA ASN A 43 -14.31 8.48 -2.47
C ASN A 43 -13.33 8.72 -3.62
N GLY A 44 -12.72 7.67 -4.18
CA GLY A 44 -11.55 7.78 -5.06
C GLY A 44 -10.35 8.35 -4.32
N GLY A 45 -9.40 8.91 -5.07
CA GLY A 45 -8.19 9.53 -4.53
C GLY A 45 -7.13 8.48 -4.23
N THR A 46 -6.48 8.63 -3.08
CA THR A 46 -5.24 7.91 -2.75
C THR A 46 -5.31 7.32 -1.36
N TRP A 47 -4.84 6.08 -1.22
CA TRP A 47 -4.46 5.50 0.05
C TRP A 47 -2.96 5.53 0.22
N VAL A 48 -2.49 6.00 1.37
CA VAL A 48 -1.08 6.01 1.75
C VAL A 48 -0.95 5.40 3.14
N ASP A 49 -0.17 4.34 3.28
CA ASP A 49 0.18 3.82 4.61
C ASP A 49 1.02 4.85 5.38
N ALA A 50 0.79 4.92 6.69
CA ALA A 50 1.51 5.84 7.59
C ALA A 50 3.04 5.59 7.66
N THR A 51 3.53 4.47 7.11
CA THR A 51 4.97 4.15 7.08
C THR A 51 5.64 4.55 5.76
N LEU A 52 5.04 5.42 4.94
CA LEU A 52 5.73 6.00 3.79
C LEU A 52 6.43 7.31 4.16
N TYR A 53 7.71 7.39 3.80
CA TYR A 53 8.49 8.62 3.83
C TYR A 53 8.51 9.27 2.45
N PHE A 54 8.28 10.59 2.43
CA PHE A 54 8.29 11.41 1.22
C PHE A 54 9.36 12.49 1.37
N SER A 55 10.41 12.41 0.56
CA SER A 55 11.47 13.43 0.46
C SER A 55 11.04 14.65 -0.36
N ALA A 56 9.98 14.51 -1.15
CA ALA A 56 9.38 15.55 -1.98
C ALA A 56 7.89 15.25 -2.20
N PRO A 57 7.08 16.26 -2.59
CA PRO A 57 5.69 16.03 -2.99
C PRO A 57 5.58 14.98 -4.10
N TYR A 58 4.64 14.05 -3.95
CA TYR A 58 4.38 13.00 -4.92
C TYR A 58 2.87 12.83 -5.11
N ASP A 59 2.41 12.93 -6.35
CA ASP A 59 1.00 12.75 -6.70
C ASP A 59 0.80 11.51 -7.58
N LEU A 60 0.34 10.43 -6.96
CA LEU A 60 0.03 9.17 -7.64
C LEU A 60 -1.24 9.30 -8.51
N THR A 61 -2.11 10.28 -8.25
CA THR A 61 -3.37 10.46 -8.99
C THR A 61 -3.18 10.99 -10.41
N LEU A 62 -2.03 11.61 -10.71
CA LEU A 62 -1.66 12.01 -12.07
C LEU A 62 -1.67 10.83 -13.06
N ARG A 63 -1.51 9.61 -12.56
CA ARG A 63 -1.56 8.37 -13.35
C ARG A 63 -2.97 7.86 -13.60
N LEU A 64 -4.00 8.55 -13.09
CA LEU A 64 -5.39 8.18 -13.27
C LEU A 64 -6.04 8.94 -14.43
N SER A 65 -5.30 9.59 -15.33
CA SER A 65 -5.87 10.29 -16.50
C SER A 65 -6.36 9.32 -17.58
N ASP A 66 -5.66 8.21 -17.78
CA ASP A 66 -5.90 7.21 -18.84
C ASP A 66 -6.34 5.84 -18.30
N LYS A 67 -6.20 5.62 -16.99
CA LYS A 67 -6.59 4.38 -16.30
C LYS A 67 -7.34 4.64 -14.99
N SER A 68 -7.93 3.58 -14.45
CA SER A 68 -8.84 3.64 -13.31
C SER A 68 -8.18 3.37 -11.95
N PHE A 69 -6.96 2.82 -11.97
CA PHE A 69 -6.20 2.40 -10.81
C PHE A 69 -4.70 2.57 -11.04
N GLU A 70 -3.97 2.95 -10.00
CA GLU A 70 -2.52 2.98 -9.96
C GLU A 70 -2.01 2.45 -8.62
N SER A 71 -0.83 1.84 -8.65
CA SER A 71 -0.09 1.45 -7.46
C SER A 71 1.33 1.96 -7.54
N MET A 72 1.90 2.34 -6.42
CA MET A 72 3.35 2.52 -6.33
C MET A 72 4.04 1.21 -6.69
N ASN A 73 4.96 1.28 -7.65
CA ASN A 73 5.77 0.18 -8.11
C ASN A 73 7.11 0.73 -8.62
N CYS A 74 8.17 -0.03 -8.39
CA CYS A 74 9.52 0.29 -8.88
C CYS A 74 10.12 -0.88 -9.65
N VAL A 75 10.98 -0.57 -10.63
CA VAL A 75 11.62 -1.56 -11.52
C VAL A 75 12.36 -2.66 -10.74
N THR A 76 12.95 -2.32 -9.59
CA THR A 76 13.74 -3.27 -8.78
C THR A 76 12.94 -3.92 -7.64
N THR A 77 11.65 -3.63 -7.52
CA THR A 77 10.80 -4.24 -6.48
C THR A 77 10.69 -5.74 -6.73
N PRO A 78 11.01 -6.60 -5.75
CA PRO A 78 10.88 -8.04 -5.91
C PRO A 78 9.41 -8.44 -6.11
N ASN A 79 9.20 -9.63 -6.66
CA ASN A 79 7.85 -10.19 -6.77
C ASN A 79 7.33 -10.55 -5.38
N PHE A 80 6.21 -9.97 -4.97
CA PHE A 80 5.56 -10.25 -3.68
C PHE A 80 4.87 -11.62 -3.68
N LEU A 81 4.26 -11.99 -4.80
CA LEU A 81 3.57 -13.26 -4.97
C LEU A 81 3.72 -13.76 -6.40
N LYS A 82 3.93 -15.06 -6.58
CA LYS A 82 3.96 -15.72 -7.89
C LYS A 82 2.88 -16.79 -7.95
N TYR A 83 2.09 -16.81 -9.01
CA TYR A 83 1.03 -17.80 -9.19
C TYR A 83 0.79 -18.12 -10.67
N LYS A 84 0.95 -19.39 -11.04
CA LYS A 84 0.70 -19.94 -12.38
C LYS A 84 1.30 -19.07 -13.52
N GLY A 85 2.59 -18.72 -13.38
CA GLY A 85 3.35 -17.95 -14.38
C GLY A 85 3.18 -16.43 -14.30
N ALA A 86 2.29 -15.92 -13.45
CA ALA A 86 2.15 -14.49 -13.21
C ALA A 86 2.83 -14.06 -11.90
N SER A 87 3.26 -12.81 -11.80
CA SER A 87 3.91 -12.26 -10.60
C SER A 87 3.33 -10.89 -10.21
N SER A 88 3.04 -10.70 -8.93
CA SER A 88 2.68 -9.40 -8.34
C SER A 88 3.95 -8.62 -8.04
N THR A 89 4.05 -7.41 -8.58
CA THR A 89 5.09 -6.42 -8.23
C THR A 89 4.49 -5.15 -7.64
N TRP A 90 3.16 -5.11 -7.52
CA TRP A 90 2.43 -3.92 -7.06
C TRP A 90 2.29 -3.94 -5.55
N THR A 91 2.08 -2.77 -4.97
CA THR A 91 2.05 -2.58 -3.53
C THR A 91 0.64 -2.24 -3.08
N GLY A 92 0.20 -2.84 -1.97
CA GLY A 92 -1.06 -2.45 -1.34
C GLY A 92 -0.97 -1.15 -0.54
N PHE A 93 0.25 -0.70 -0.21
CA PHE A 93 0.47 0.35 0.78
C PHE A 93 0.44 1.78 0.22
N PHE A 94 0.50 1.95 -1.10
CA PHE A 94 0.36 3.26 -1.74
C PHE A 94 -0.30 3.11 -3.11
N ILE A 95 -1.60 3.38 -3.14
CA ILE A 95 -2.45 3.15 -4.32
C ILE A 95 -3.37 4.34 -4.55
N ALA A 96 -3.74 4.55 -5.81
CA ALA A 96 -4.70 5.57 -6.20
C ALA A 96 -5.78 4.95 -7.09
N ALA A 97 -7.01 5.44 -6.97
CA ALA A 97 -8.12 4.93 -7.75
C ALA A 97 -9.14 6.02 -8.06
N ARG A 98 -9.80 5.89 -9.21
CA ARG A 98 -11.02 6.64 -9.48
C ARG A 98 -12.15 6.09 -8.61
N LYS A 99 -13.00 6.98 -8.10
CA LYS A 99 -14.22 6.60 -7.38
C LYS A 99 -15.04 5.63 -8.23
N ASN A 100 -15.57 4.59 -7.59
CA ASN A 100 -16.37 3.53 -8.23
C ASN A 100 -15.70 2.82 -9.42
N SER A 101 -14.36 2.84 -9.55
CA SER A 101 -13.73 2.05 -10.62
C SER A 101 -13.95 0.55 -10.41
N LEU A 102 -13.96 -0.20 -11.53
CA LEU A 102 -14.27 -1.62 -11.51
C LEU A 102 -13.29 -2.40 -10.64
N PHE A 103 -12.00 -2.08 -10.71
CA PHE A 103 -10.98 -2.74 -9.90
C PHE A 103 -11.25 -2.61 -8.39
N VAL A 104 -11.36 -1.40 -7.85
CA VAL A 104 -11.56 -1.22 -6.39
C VAL A 104 -12.93 -1.71 -5.91
N THR A 105 -13.95 -1.64 -6.77
CA THR A 105 -15.28 -2.19 -6.49
C THR A 105 -15.23 -3.72 -6.38
N ALA A 106 -14.49 -4.38 -7.26
CA ALA A 106 -14.28 -5.82 -7.18
C ALA A 106 -13.46 -6.22 -5.96
N MET A 107 -12.40 -5.47 -5.62
CA MET A 107 -11.62 -5.72 -4.41
C MET A 107 -12.51 -5.63 -3.16
N ASP A 108 -13.26 -4.54 -2.99
CA ASP A 108 -14.23 -4.36 -1.89
C ASP A 108 -15.23 -5.53 -1.82
N SER A 109 -15.80 -5.91 -2.96
CA SER A 109 -16.76 -7.01 -3.05
C SER A 109 -16.14 -8.36 -2.66
N ILE A 110 -14.94 -8.67 -3.14
CA ILE A 110 -14.27 -9.94 -2.82
C ILE A 110 -13.94 -10.02 -1.33
N PHE A 111 -13.40 -8.95 -0.75
CA PHE A 111 -13.14 -8.90 0.69
C PHE A 111 -14.42 -9.11 1.50
N LYS A 112 -15.49 -8.42 1.12
CA LYS A 112 -16.79 -8.51 1.81
C LYS A 112 -17.38 -9.91 1.70
N GLU A 113 -17.63 -10.39 0.49
CA GLU A 113 -18.31 -11.67 0.26
C GLU A 113 -17.50 -12.86 0.80
N TYR A 114 -16.16 -12.80 0.75
CA TYR A 114 -15.33 -13.86 1.34
C TYR A 114 -15.51 -13.93 2.86
N PHE A 115 -15.47 -12.80 3.56
CA PHE A 115 -15.68 -12.77 5.00
C PHE A 115 -17.08 -13.21 5.39
N LEU A 116 -18.11 -12.73 4.68
CA LEU A 116 -19.49 -13.12 4.96
C LEU A 116 -19.74 -14.62 4.79
N LYS A 117 -19.00 -15.27 3.89
CA LYS A 117 -19.10 -16.70 3.64
C LYS A 117 -18.30 -17.56 4.62
N TYR A 118 -17.10 -17.12 5.01
CA TYR A 118 -16.15 -17.97 5.73
C TYR A 118 -15.82 -17.49 7.16
N GLY A 119 -16.20 -16.27 7.52
CA GLY A 119 -15.97 -15.66 8.84
C GLY A 119 -14.52 -15.30 9.15
N LYS A 120 -13.57 -15.56 8.25
CA LYS A 120 -12.14 -15.26 8.41
C LYS A 120 -11.43 -15.21 7.05
N TYR A 121 -10.21 -14.67 7.06
CA TYR A 121 -9.31 -14.69 5.92
C TYR A 121 -8.21 -15.76 6.12
N PRO A 122 -7.84 -16.52 5.09
CA PRO A 122 -6.97 -17.69 5.25
C PRO A 122 -5.49 -17.35 5.37
N ILE A 123 -5.07 -16.17 4.91
CA ILE A 123 -3.66 -15.77 4.81
C ILE A 123 -3.51 -14.27 5.07
N TYR A 124 -2.34 -13.87 5.56
CA TYR A 124 -1.98 -12.46 5.73
C TYR A 124 -1.94 -11.70 4.39
N LEU A 125 -1.36 -12.31 3.35
CA LEU A 125 -1.26 -11.75 1.99
C LEU A 125 -2.54 -11.95 1.16
N PHE A 126 -3.71 -11.83 1.79
CA PHE A 126 -4.98 -12.04 1.10
C PHE A 126 -5.18 -11.01 -0.01
N ILE A 127 -4.81 -9.75 0.24
CA ILE A 127 -4.79 -8.67 -0.76
C ILE A 127 -4.00 -9.07 -2.03
N ASP A 128 -2.79 -9.61 -1.88
CA ASP A 128 -1.96 -10.03 -3.01
C ASP A 128 -2.58 -11.21 -3.77
N ALA A 129 -3.18 -12.16 -3.05
CA ALA A 129 -3.89 -13.26 -3.68
C ALA A 129 -5.06 -12.76 -4.53
N VAL A 130 -5.81 -11.77 -4.04
CA VAL A 130 -6.91 -11.15 -4.82
C VAL A 130 -6.36 -10.36 -6.01
N PHE A 131 -5.28 -9.58 -5.86
CA PHE A 131 -4.60 -8.94 -6.99
C PHE A 131 -4.22 -9.94 -8.08
N MET A 132 -3.65 -11.09 -7.70
CA MET A 132 -3.30 -12.14 -8.65
C MET A 132 -4.53 -12.73 -9.36
N ILE A 133 -5.67 -12.87 -8.67
CA ILE A 133 -6.92 -13.30 -9.29
C ILE A 133 -7.39 -12.25 -10.30
N CYS A 134 -7.47 -10.97 -9.90
CA CYS A 134 -7.91 -9.87 -10.76
C CYS A 134 -7.02 -9.73 -12.01
N LEU A 135 -5.69 -9.85 -11.84
CA LEU A 135 -4.73 -9.85 -12.94
C LEU A 135 -5.06 -10.96 -13.94
N ARG A 136 -5.21 -12.20 -13.46
CA ARG A 136 -5.43 -13.37 -14.33
C ARG A 136 -6.76 -13.31 -15.08
N GLN A 137 -7.75 -12.64 -14.52
CA GLN A 137 -9.05 -12.44 -15.17
C GLN A 137 -9.07 -11.22 -16.10
N GLY A 138 -7.97 -10.47 -16.19
CA GLY A 138 -7.89 -9.24 -16.98
C GLY A 138 -8.87 -8.17 -16.51
N LEU A 139 -9.17 -8.13 -15.21
CA LEU A 139 -10.15 -7.23 -14.64
C LEU A 139 -9.81 -5.76 -14.97
N ASP A 140 -10.86 -4.97 -15.22
CA ASP A 140 -10.75 -3.54 -15.50
C ASP A 140 -9.79 -3.25 -16.68
N ASN A 141 -10.02 -3.94 -17.80
CA ASN A 141 -9.18 -3.85 -19.00
C ASN A 141 -7.70 -4.12 -18.73
N ASN A 142 -7.39 -5.10 -17.87
CA ASN A 142 -6.03 -5.41 -17.43
C ASN A 142 -5.32 -4.24 -16.72
N VAL A 143 -6.02 -3.43 -15.92
CA VAL A 143 -5.43 -2.23 -15.28
C VAL A 143 -4.14 -2.51 -14.50
N LEU A 144 -4.00 -3.70 -13.90
CA LEU A 144 -2.79 -4.09 -13.19
C LEU A 144 -1.56 -4.23 -14.10
N ASN A 145 -1.74 -4.58 -15.38
CA ASN A 145 -0.66 -4.60 -16.38
C ASN A 145 -0.24 -3.18 -16.80
N CYS A 146 -1.08 -2.18 -16.54
CA CYS A 146 -0.84 -0.78 -16.90
C CYS A 146 -0.20 0.02 -15.76
N ILE A 147 0.14 -0.60 -14.62
CA ILE A 147 0.77 0.07 -13.49
C ILE A 147 2.16 0.59 -13.87
N HIS A 148 2.41 1.87 -13.59
CA HIS A 148 3.68 2.50 -13.91
C HIS A 148 4.81 1.97 -13.03
N LYS A 149 5.99 1.72 -13.62
CA LYS A 149 7.20 1.34 -12.89
C LYS A 149 8.13 2.54 -12.78
N ASN A 150 8.30 3.06 -11.57
CA ASN A 150 9.26 4.10 -11.27
C ASN A 150 10.69 3.53 -11.21
N PRO A 151 11.72 4.32 -11.50
CA PRO A 151 13.10 3.92 -11.20
C PRO A 151 13.33 3.76 -9.68
N GLY A 152 14.41 3.07 -9.32
CA GLY A 152 14.83 2.90 -7.92
C GLY A 152 14.23 1.70 -7.23
N TYR A 153 14.27 1.72 -5.89
CA TYR A 153 13.83 0.65 -4.99
C TYR A 153 13.00 1.25 -3.84
N LEU A 154 11.87 0.61 -3.50
CA LEU A 154 10.91 1.13 -2.52
C LEU A 154 11.38 1.02 -1.06
N PHE A 155 12.37 0.17 -0.78
CA PHE A 155 12.86 -0.08 0.59
C PHE A 155 14.32 0.37 0.76
N GLU A 156 14.78 1.26 -0.11
CA GLU A 156 16.17 1.70 -0.14
C GLU A 156 16.54 2.47 1.14
N LEU A 157 15.73 3.45 1.53
CA LEU A 157 15.99 4.23 2.75
C LEU A 157 16.04 3.32 3.98
N THR A 158 15.11 2.37 4.12
CA THR A 158 15.11 1.39 5.22
C THR A 158 16.41 0.60 5.29
N SER A 159 16.99 0.24 4.14
CA SER A 159 18.28 -0.47 4.10
C SER A 159 19.49 0.40 4.43
N LEU A 160 19.36 1.72 4.36
CA LEU A 160 20.46 2.68 4.57
C LEU A 160 20.46 3.32 5.95
N LEU A 161 19.40 3.18 6.76
CA LEU A 161 19.22 3.93 8.01
C LEU A 161 20.43 3.84 8.96
N GLY A 162 21.03 2.66 9.08
CA GLY A 162 22.19 2.43 9.96
C GLY A 162 23.55 2.76 9.34
N GLU A 163 23.60 3.12 8.06
CA GLU A 163 24.84 3.40 7.35
C GLU A 163 25.32 4.84 7.60
N PRO A 164 26.63 5.12 7.51
CA PRO A 164 27.14 6.49 7.53
C PRO A 164 26.52 7.34 6.42
N PHE A 165 26.13 8.57 6.75
CA PHE A 165 25.49 9.45 5.79
C PHE A 165 26.39 9.79 4.59
N ARG A 166 25.79 9.78 3.40
CA ARG A 166 26.40 10.28 2.16
C ARG A 166 25.37 11.08 1.38
N GLN A 167 25.74 12.28 0.94
CA GLN A 167 24.85 13.16 0.16
C GLN A 167 24.24 12.49 -1.07
N ALA A 168 24.97 11.56 -1.70
CA ALA A 168 24.52 10.80 -2.85
C ALA A 168 23.24 9.98 -2.58
N TYR A 169 22.98 9.58 -1.32
CA TYR A 169 21.77 8.85 -0.97
C TYR A 169 20.52 9.73 -1.14
N LEU A 170 20.54 10.98 -0.66
CA LEU A 170 19.38 11.88 -0.77
C LEU A 170 18.95 12.11 -2.22
N SER A 171 19.91 12.30 -3.13
CA SER A 171 19.63 12.47 -4.56
C SER A 171 18.92 11.27 -5.19
N ARG A 172 19.19 10.04 -4.71
CA ARG A 172 18.52 8.82 -5.20
C ARG A 172 17.11 8.68 -4.62
N LEU A 173 16.90 9.15 -3.39
CA LEU A 173 15.61 9.06 -2.68
C LEU A 173 14.61 10.16 -3.07
N ALA A 174 15.05 11.21 -3.77
CA ALA A 174 14.23 12.39 -4.09
C ALA A 174 12.98 12.11 -4.95
N ASN A 175 12.97 11.01 -5.71
CA ASN A 175 11.96 10.77 -6.75
C ASN A 175 10.98 9.63 -6.44
N THR A 176 11.24 8.84 -5.40
CA THR A 176 10.44 7.65 -5.09
C THR A 176 10.17 7.60 -3.59
N PRO A 177 8.89 7.71 -3.17
CA PRO A 177 8.49 7.50 -1.78
C PRO A 177 9.01 6.18 -1.23
N GLN A 178 9.48 6.21 0.02
CA GLN A 178 10.20 5.10 0.63
C GLN A 178 9.36 4.41 1.70
N LYS A 179 9.21 3.09 1.60
CA LYS A 179 8.53 2.27 2.58
C LYS A 179 9.45 2.03 3.78
N MET A 180 9.02 2.57 4.91
CA MET A 180 9.67 2.44 6.21
C MET A 180 9.10 1.26 6.99
N SER A 181 9.89 0.79 7.96
CA SER A 181 9.50 -0.23 8.92
C SER A 181 9.22 0.40 10.28
N TRP A 182 8.06 0.09 10.87
CA TRP A 182 7.64 0.63 12.17
C TRP A 182 8.42 0.06 13.35
N PHE A 183 9.15 -1.03 13.15
CA PHE A 183 9.96 -1.73 14.16
C PHE A 183 11.46 -1.46 13.98
N TYR A 184 11.86 -0.41 13.25
CA TYR A 184 13.27 -0.06 13.14
C TYR A 184 13.80 0.36 14.52
N ASP A 185 14.83 -0.33 14.98
CA ASP A 185 15.54 0.01 16.19
C ASP A 185 16.77 0.85 15.83
N ALA A 186 16.75 2.12 16.24
CA ALA A 186 17.87 3.05 16.07
C ALA A 186 18.91 2.90 17.19
N SER A 187 18.75 1.96 18.12
CA SER A 187 19.74 1.71 19.15
C SER A 187 21.04 1.19 18.51
N GLY A 188 22.14 1.91 18.73
CA GLY A 188 23.44 1.56 18.18
C GLY A 188 23.75 2.07 16.76
N THR A 189 22.93 2.96 16.18
CA THR A 189 23.34 3.69 14.97
C THR A 189 24.51 4.63 15.30
N CYS A 190 25.48 4.73 14.37
CA CYS A 190 26.60 5.66 14.54
C CYS A 190 26.12 7.13 14.51
N GLU A 191 26.87 8.01 15.18
CA GLU A 191 26.76 9.45 14.97
C GLU A 191 26.97 9.74 13.46
N ASP A 192 26.12 10.60 12.88
CA ASP A 192 26.11 10.92 11.44
C ASP A 192 25.60 9.79 10.54
N SER A 193 24.77 8.88 11.08
CA SER A 193 24.04 7.90 10.27
C SER A 193 22.98 8.55 9.38
N VAL A 194 22.52 7.83 8.36
CA VAL A 194 21.38 8.26 7.54
C VAL A 194 20.13 8.50 8.40
N TYR A 195 19.89 7.66 9.41
CA TYR A 195 18.80 7.86 10.35
C TYR A 195 18.91 9.23 11.06
N ASP A 196 20.10 9.54 11.59
CA ASP A 196 20.33 10.80 12.30
C ASP A 196 20.09 12.01 11.39
N ARG A 197 20.63 11.99 10.17
CA ARG A 197 20.48 13.09 9.22
C ARG A 197 19.07 13.28 8.66
N VAL A 198 18.32 12.20 8.50
CA VAL A 198 16.98 12.26 7.89
C VAL A 198 15.90 12.50 8.95
N PHE A 199 16.07 12.03 10.19
CA PHE A 199 15.02 12.04 11.19
C PHE A 199 15.37 12.74 12.52
N ARG A 200 16.64 12.99 12.85
CA ARG A 200 17.01 13.67 14.11
C ARG A 200 17.23 15.18 14.00
N GLU A 201 17.31 15.76 12.80
CA GLU A 201 17.58 17.21 12.66
C GLU A 201 16.41 18.13 13.07
N ASP A 202 15.24 17.60 13.49
CA ASP A 202 14.05 18.37 13.88
C ASP A 202 13.48 18.02 15.28
N MET A 203 14.32 17.73 16.29
CA MET A 203 13.91 17.72 17.71
C MET A 203 14.62 18.79 18.54
#